data_AF-A0A965ZE97-F1
#
_entry.id   AF-A0A965ZE97-F1
#
_cell.length_a   1.000
_cell.length_b   1.000
_cell.length_c   1.000
_cell.angle_alpha   90.00
_cell.angle_beta   90.00
_cell.angle_gamma   90.00
#
_symmetry.space_group_name_H-M   'P 1'
#
loop_
_entity.id
_entity.type
_entity.pdbx_description
1 polymer ?
#
loop_
_entity_poly.entity_id
_entity_poly.type
_entity_poly.pdbx_seq_one_letter_code
_entity_poly.pdbx_strand_id
1 'polypeptide(L)'
;MKTLILSSALVLASLAGFSQSSKPKTYYVDGVKVTEQQANKIKPDNLVSVQIGVDGVYFTTRNSACNLYWTYFKSKSEAYAAVVPALKDIYKVQYIINGTILTSAFDNTLANVNDANLVSIDVIEQDELTKQYGISDKPYGVIIKTKKVTVKGR
;
A
#
# COMPACT_ATOMS: atom_id res chain seq x y z
N MET A 1 -13.41 -44.27 -5.76
CA MET A 1 -13.52 -42.83 -5.38
C MET A 1 -12.14 -42.35 -4.98
N LYS A 2 -11.51 -41.49 -5.80
CA LYS A 2 -10.24 -40.82 -5.51
C LYS A 2 -10.48 -39.33 -5.74
N THR A 3 -10.40 -38.57 -4.65
CA THR A 3 -10.58 -37.13 -4.61
C THR A 3 -9.47 -36.44 -5.41
N LEU A 4 -9.84 -35.76 -6.49
CA LEU A 4 -8.98 -34.81 -7.19
C LEU A 4 -9.05 -33.48 -6.41
N ILE A 5 -8.02 -33.21 -5.61
CA ILE A 5 -7.80 -31.86 -5.06
C ILE A 5 -7.35 -31.00 -6.23
N LEU A 6 -8.07 -29.89 -6.45
CA LEU A 6 -7.77 -28.88 -7.45
C LEU A 6 -6.30 -28.43 -7.32
N SER A 7 -5.49 -28.83 -8.29
CA SER A 7 -4.28 -28.11 -8.65
C SER A 7 -4.70 -26.77 -9.24
N SER A 8 -4.80 -25.74 -8.41
CA SER A 8 -4.83 -24.36 -8.91
C SER A 8 -3.43 -24.02 -9.42
N ALA A 9 -3.20 -24.44 -10.67
CA ALA A 9 -2.14 -23.92 -11.51
C ALA A 9 -2.19 -22.39 -11.45
N LEU A 10 -1.09 -21.79 -11.01
CA LEU A 10 -0.87 -20.36 -11.14
C LEU A 10 -0.95 -20.03 -12.64
N VAL A 11 -2.01 -19.31 -13.04
CA VAL A 11 -2.21 -18.83 -14.40
C VAL A 11 -1.09 -17.83 -14.71
N LEU A 12 -0.02 -18.32 -15.31
CA LEU A 12 1.02 -17.53 -16.00
C LEU A 12 0.71 -17.61 -17.49
N ALA A 13 -0.29 -16.88 -17.95
CA ALA A 13 -0.61 -16.77 -19.36
C ALA A 13 -1.32 -15.45 -19.67
N SER A 14 -0.55 -14.37 -19.81
CA SER A 14 -0.74 -13.38 -20.88
C SER A 14 0.37 -12.33 -20.84
N LEU A 15 1.35 -12.50 -21.73
CA LEU A 15 1.94 -11.49 -22.60
C LEU A 15 3.08 -12.19 -23.35
N ALA A 16 2.88 -12.36 -24.65
CA ALA A 16 3.82 -13.03 -25.55
C ALA A 16 5.21 -12.39 -25.44
N GLY A 17 6.22 -13.19 -25.05
CA GLY A 17 7.62 -12.78 -25.18
C GLY A 17 8.59 -13.15 -24.05
N PHE A 18 8.14 -13.62 -22.88
CA PHE A 18 9.08 -13.99 -21.81
C PHE A 18 9.28 -15.50 -21.72
N SER A 19 10.43 -15.90 -22.27
CA SER A 19 11.10 -17.18 -22.04
C SER A 19 11.06 -17.59 -20.57
N GLN A 20 10.80 -18.88 -20.38
CA GLN A 20 10.83 -19.69 -19.17
C GLN A 20 11.91 -19.26 -18.16
N SER A 21 11.58 -18.38 -17.23
CA SER A 21 12.48 -18.00 -16.13
C SER A 21 12.32 -19.01 -14.99
N SER A 22 13.43 -19.64 -14.61
CA SER A 22 13.55 -20.59 -13.50
C SER A 22 12.80 -20.12 -12.25
N LYS A 23 12.23 -21.07 -11.49
CA LYS A 23 11.59 -20.79 -10.18
C LYS A 23 12.43 -19.76 -9.39
N PRO A 24 11.81 -18.71 -8.83
CA PRO A 24 12.56 -17.68 -8.15
C PRO A 24 13.37 -18.29 -6.99
N LYS A 25 14.65 -17.93 -6.91
CA LYS A 25 15.59 -18.51 -5.94
C LYS A 25 15.27 -18.12 -4.50
N THR A 26 14.60 -16.97 -4.31
CA THR A 26 14.31 -16.41 -2.98
C THR A 26 12.96 -15.67 -2.98
N TYR A 27 12.30 -15.70 -1.82
CA TYR A 27 11.07 -14.96 -1.55
C TYR A 27 11.33 -13.99 -0.40
N TYR A 28 10.80 -12.78 -0.50
CA TYR A 28 10.88 -11.77 0.56
C TYR A 28 9.48 -11.28 0.88
N VAL A 29 9.14 -11.20 2.16
CA VAL A 29 7.87 -10.66 2.64
C VAL A 29 8.20 -9.50 3.57
N ASP A 30 7.76 -8.30 3.20
CA ASP A 30 8.03 -7.07 3.96
C ASP A 30 9.53 -6.85 4.23
N GLY A 31 10.36 -7.18 3.23
CA GLY A 31 11.82 -7.08 3.31
C GLY A 31 12.52 -8.27 4.00
N VAL A 32 11.77 -9.21 4.57
CA VAL A 32 12.32 -10.37 5.28
C VAL A 32 12.35 -11.58 4.36
N LYS A 33 13.51 -12.26 4.26
CA LYS A 33 13.65 -13.49 3.49
C LYS A 33 12.78 -14.60 4.08
N VAL A 34 11.98 -15.27 3.25
CA VAL A 34 11.11 -16.38 3.66
C VAL A 34 11.24 -17.58 2.71
N THR A 35 10.69 -18.72 3.15
CA THR A 35 10.52 -19.90 2.30
C THR A 35 9.35 -19.73 1.32
N GLU A 36 9.36 -20.48 0.22
CA GLU A 36 8.25 -20.55 -0.74
C GLU A 36 6.92 -20.90 -0.04
N GLN A 37 6.94 -21.85 0.90
CA GLN A 37 5.76 -22.25 1.66
C GLN A 37 5.17 -21.11 2.50
N GLN A 38 6.02 -20.27 3.08
CA GLN A 38 5.58 -19.09 3.85
C GLN A 38 5.01 -18.02 2.92
N ALA A 39 5.66 -17.77 1.77
CA ALA A 39 5.17 -16.83 0.77
C ALA A 39 3.79 -17.25 0.22
N ASN A 40 3.61 -18.54 -0.09
CA ASN A 40 2.37 -19.08 -0.64
C ASN A 40 1.19 -19.09 0.36
N LYS A 41 1.46 -18.91 1.66
CA LYS A 41 0.40 -18.77 2.69
C LYS A 41 -0.22 -17.38 2.72
N ILE A 42 0.39 -16.39 2.05
CA ILE A 42 -0.13 -15.03 2.04
C ILE A 42 -1.36 -14.99 1.13
N LYS A 43 -2.50 -14.60 1.71
CA LYS A 43 -3.72 -14.39 0.96
C LYS A 43 -3.55 -13.22 0.00
N PRO A 44 -3.99 -13.31 -1.27
CA PRO A 44 -3.93 -12.20 -2.23
C PRO A 44 -4.51 -10.90 -1.67
N ASP A 45 -5.61 -11.00 -0.91
CA ASP A 45 -6.26 -9.85 -0.29
C ASP A 45 -5.35 -9.10 0.69
N ASN A 46 -4.32 -9.74 1.24
CA ASN A 46 -3.36 -9.11 2.16
C ASN A 46 -2.17 -8.49 1.45
N LEU A 47 -2.07 -8.59 0.12
CA LEU A 47 -0.97 -8.04 -0.66
C LEU A 47 -1.27 -6.63 -1.17
N VAL A 48 -0.23 -5.82 -1.19
CA VAL A 48 -0.22 -4.47 -1.77
C VAL A 48 0.56 -4.47 -3.07
N SER A 49 1.68 -5.19 -3.12
CA SER A 49 2.46 -5.36 -4.33
C SER A 49 3.19 -6.70 -4.33
N VAL A 50 3.44 -7.19 -5.55
CA VAL A 50 4.34 -8.30 -5.83
C VAL A 50 5.32 -7.82 -6.90
N GLN A 51 6.60 -7.81 -6.58
CA GLN A 51 7.66 -7.37 -7.50
C GLN A 51 8.61 -8.52 -7.78
N ILE A 52 8.90 -8.75 -9.06
CA ILE A 52 9.88 -9.74 -9.49
C ILE A 52 11.19 -9.00 -9.73
N GLY A 53 12.17 -9.22 -8.87
CA GLY A 53 13.52 -8.70 -9.00
C GLY A 53 14.50 -9.76 -9.51
N VAL A 54 15.73 -9.33 -9.75
CA VAL A 54 16.84 -10.23 -10.17
C VAL A 54 17.08 -11.34 -9.15
N ASP A 55 16.97 -11.02 -7.86
CA ASP A 55 17.34 -11.92 -6.75
C ASP A 55 16.16 -12.69 -6.13
N GLY A 56 14.92 -12.41 -6.55
CA GLY A 56 13.74 -13.06 -5.97
C GLY A 56 12.44 -12.30 -6.18
N VAL A 57 11.39 -12.81 -5.53
CA VAL A 57 10.06 -12.19 -5.51
C VAL A 57 9.83 -11.49 -4.18
N TYR A 58 9.39 -10.23 -4.25
CA TYR A 58 9.16 -9.35 -3.11
C TYR A 58 7.65 -9.13 -2.95
N PHE A 59 7.13 -9.54 -1.80
CA PHE A 59 5.74 -9.35 -1.40
C PHE A 59 5.69 -8.22 -0.38
N THR A 60 4.85 -7.22 -0.63
CA THR A 60 4.53 -6.19 0.37
C THR A 60 3.13 -6.46 0.89
N THR A 61 2.99 -6.62 2.20
CA THR A 61 1.69 -6.83 2.84
C THR A 61 1.01 -5.50 3.17
N ARG A 62 -0.32 -5.52 3.25
CA ARG A 62 -1.12 -4.35 3.64
C ARG A 62 -0.75 -3.85 5.03
N ASN A 63 -0.54 -4.77 5.98
CA ASN A 63 -0.17 -4.39 7.33
C ASN A 63 1.18 -3.65 7.37
N SER A 64 2.17 -4.14 6.61
CA SER A 64 3.47 -3.48 6.50
C SER A 64 3.38 -2.12 5.83
N ALA A 65 2.68 -2.01 4.69
CA ALA A 65 2.44 -0.74 4.01
C ALA A 65 1.75 0.28 4.91
N CYS A 66 0.70 -0.16 5.64
CA CYS A 66 -0.01 0.67 6.61
C CYS A 66 0.89 1.14 7.73
N ASN A 67 1.67 0.22 8.32
CA ASN A 67 2.59 0.56 9.39
C ASN A 67 3.67 1.57 8.94
N LEU A 68 4.16 1.42 7.72
CA LEU A 68 5.17 2.30 7.14
C LEU A 68 4.69 3.74 7.03
N TYR A 69 3.57 3.99 6.33
CA TYR A 69 3.10 5.37 6.18
C TYR A 69 2.57 5.93 7.50
N TRP A 70 1.92 5.12 8.35
CA TRP A 70 1.40 5.58 9.63
C TRP A 70 2.53 6.07 10.54
N THR A 71 3.60 5.28 10.67
CA THR A 71 4.79 5.66 11.45
C THR A 71 5.43 6.93 10.88
N TYR A 72 5.57 6.98 9.56
CA TYR A 72 6.16 8.12 8.87
C TYR A 72 5.32 9.40 9.09
N PHE A 73 4.01 9.38 8.83
CA PHE A 73 3.13 10.55 9.00
C PHE A 73 3.05 11.02 10.44
N LYS A 74 3.01 10.11 11.42
CA LYS A 74 3.11 10.48 12.85
C LYS A 74 4.40 11.23 13.17
N SER A 75 5.51 10.86 12.55
CA SER A 75 6.79 11.53 12.75
C SER A 75 6.88 12.91 12.08
N LYS A 76 5.96 13.22 11.14
CA LYS A 76 5.98 14.46 10.33
C LYS A 76 4.89 15.46 10.69
N SER A 77 3.83 15.03 11.38
CA SER A 77 2.72 15.91 11.74
C SER A 77 2.13 15.51 13.10
N GLU A 78 2.26 16.42 14.07
CA GLU A 78 1.64 16.25 15.39
C GLU A 78 0.11 16.24 15.30
N ALA A 79 -0.47 17.06 14.42
CA ALA A 79 -1.91 17.07 14.14
C ALA A 79 -2.39 15.70 13.63
N TYR A 80 -1.64 15.08 12.71
CA TYR A 80 -1.93 13.72 12.26
C TYR A 80 -1.81 12.71 13.41
N ALA A 81 -0.74 12.81 14.22
CA ALA A 81 -0.53 11.92 15.36
C ALA A 81 -1.64 12.03 16.42
N ALA A 82 -2.26 13.20 16.56
CA ALA A 82 -3.40 13.41 17.47
C ALA A 82 -4.67 12.70 17.00
N VAL A 83 -4.99 12.75 15.69
CA VAL A 83 -6.21 12.15 15.14
C VAL A 83 -6.05 10.67 14.74
N VAL A 84 -4.82 10.21 14.50
CA VAL A 84 -4.47 8.80 14.19
C VAL A 84 -3.42 8.26 15.19
N PRO A 85 -3.75 8.13 16.49
CA PRO A 85 -2.77 7.76 17.51
C PRO A 85 -2.29 6.31 17.38
N ALA A 86 -3.14 5.41 16.86
CA ALA A 86 -2.83 4.00 16.64
C ALA A 86 -3.10 3.56 15.19
N LEU A 87 -2.44 2.48 14.76
CA LEU A 87 -2.57 1.95 13.39
C LEU A 87 -4.02 1.59 13.02
N LYS A 88 -4.85 1.17 13.96
CA LYS A 88 -6.28 0.88 13.71
C LYS A 88 -7.10 2.13 13.35
N ASP A 89 -6.62 3.32 13.72
CA ASP A 89 -7.35 4.57 13.52
C ASP A 89 -7.15 5.13 12.11
N ILE A 90 -6.25 4.55 11.30
CA ILE A 90 -6.03 4.96 9.90
C ILE A 90 -7.31 4.91 9.06
N TYR A 91 -8.28 4.04 9.41
CA TYR A 91 -9.55 3.89 8.69
C TYR A 91 -10.64 4.89 9.16
N LYS A 92 -10.37 5.65 10.24
CA LYS A 92 -11.29 6.65 10.77
C LYS A 92 -11.16 8.00 10.06
N VAL A 93 -10.12 8.21 9.27
CA VAL A 93 -9.88 9.44 8.54
C VAL A 93 -10.05 9.25 7.05
N GLN A 94 -10.32 10.32 6.32
CA GLN A 94 -10.21 10.33 4.87
C GLN A 94 -8.82 10.81 4.45
N TYR A 95 -8.14 10.07 3.59
CA TYR A 95 -6.89 10.55 2.98
C TYR A 95 -7.16 11.27 1.66
N ILE A 96 -6.53 12.43 1.48
CA ILE A 96 -6.56 13.21 0.25
C ILE A 96 -5.11 13.49 -0.14
N ILE A 97 -4.67 13.03 -1.31
CA ILE A 97 -3.32 13.30 -1.81
C ILE A 97 -3.38 14.22 -3.04
N ASN A 98 -2.71 15.36 -2.98
CA ASN A 98 -2.72 16.38 -4.05
C ASN A 98 -4.13 16.72 -4.57
N GLY A 99 -5.11 16.79 -3.67
CA GLY A 99 -6.52 17.07 -3.99
C GLY A 99 -7.34 15.85 -4.44
N THR A 100 -6.72 14.67 -4.62
CA THR A 100 -7.41 13.43 -4.96
C THR A 100 -7.81 12.66 -3.71
N ILE A 101 -9.11 12.38 -3.57
CA ILE A 101 -9.68 11.54 -2.51
C ILE A 101 -9.24 10.08 -2.75
N LEU A 102 -8.64 9.44 -1.74
CA LEU A 102 -8.25 8.04 -1.82
C LEU A 102 -9.35 7.14 -1.23
N THR A 103 -10.04 6.38 -2.08
CA THR A 103 -11.17 5.51 -1.68
C THR A 103 -10.81 4.03 -1.60
N SER A 104 -9.78 3.59 -2.31
CA SER A 104 -9.30 2.20 -2.32
C SER A 104 -7.78 2.15 -2.53
N ALA A 105 -7.16 1.05 -2.10
CA ALA A 105 -5.70 0.81 -2.23
C ALA A 105 -4.81 1.99 -1.79
N PHE A 106 -5.30 2.78 -0.82
CA PHE A 106 -4.60 3.97 -0.33
C PHE A 106 -3.30 3.59 0.39
N ASP A 107 -3.24 2.39 0.96
CA ASP A 107 -2.06 1.79 1.57
C ASP A 107 -0.84 1.80 0.65
N ASN A 108 -0.99 1.42 -0.63
CA ASN A 108 0.11 1.48 -1.60
C ASN A 108 0.57 2.92 -1.84
N THR A 109 -0.39 3.80 -2.16
CA THR A 109 -0.12 5.19 -2.52
C THR A 109 0.58 5.92 -1.37
N LEU A 110 0.09 5.75 -0.14
CA LEU A 110 0.63 6.41 1.04
C LEU A 110 1.98 5.83 1.46
N ALA A 111 2.22 4.52 1.30
CA ALA A 111 3.51 3.91 1.59
C ALA A 111 4.65 4.42 0.69
N ASN A 112 4.33 5.00 -0.47
CA ASN A 112 5.32 5.62 -1.36
C ASN A 112 5.67 7.07 -0.98
N VAL A 113 5.03 7.65 0.05
CA VAL A 113 5.32 9.00 0.53
C VAL A 113 6.53 8.96 1.47
N ASN A 114 7.51 9.82 1.24
CA ASN A 114 8.79 9.86 1.97
C ASN A 114 9.39 11.28 1.96
N ASP A 115 10.55 11.45 2.58
CA ASP A 115 11.20 12.77 2.74
C ASP A 115 11.56 13.44 1.41
N ALA A 116 11.74 12.67 0.33
CA ALA A 116 12.08 13.23 -0.97
C ALA A 116 10.86 13.91 -1.63
N ASN A 117 9.66 13.34 -1.44
CA ASN A 117 8.45 13.76 -2.13
C ASN A 117 7.41 14.47 -1.23
N LEU A 118 7.49 14.36 0.09
CA LEU A 118 6.54 15.01 0.99
C LEU A 118 6.72 16.54 0.97
N VAL A 119 5.60 17.27 0.90
CA VAL A 119 5.56 18.73 1.02
C VAL A 119 4.88 19.14 2.32
N SER A 120 3.67 18.65 2.58
CA SER A 120 2.95 18.89 3.84
C SER A 120 1.97 17.78 4.18
N ILE A 121 1.62 17.69 5.47
CA ILE A 121 0.54 16.87 6.00
C ILE A 121 -0.32 17.77 6.87
N ASP A 122 -1.51 18.10 6.37
CA ASP A 122 -2.48 18.97 7.03
C ASP A 122 -3.69 18.11 7.46
N VAL A 123 -4.29 18.45 8.60
CA VAL A 123 -5.50 17.78 9.11
C VAL A 123 -6.64 18.79 9.11
N ILE A 124 -7.78 18.38 8.54
CA ILE A 124 -9.01 19.17 8.50
C ILE A 124 -10.11 18.45 9.25
N GLU A 125 -11.01 19.22 9.85
CA GLU A 125 -12.18 18.70 10.56
C GLU A 125 -13.32 18.37 9.60
N GLN A 126 -14.34 17.65 10.10
CA GLN A 126 -15.49 17.19 9.33
C GLN A 126 -16.21 18.32 8.57
N ASP A 127 -16.34 19.50 9.16
CA ASP A 127 -17.00 20.64 8.52
C ASP A 127 -16.28 21.09 7.24
N GLU A 128 -14.95 21.18 7.30
CA GLU A 128 -14.13 21.55 6.14
C GLU A 128 -14.05 20.41 5.13
N LEU A 129 -13.96 19.17 5.61
CA LEU A 129 -13.98 17.97 4.77
C LEU A 129 -15.30 17.86 3.98
N THR A 130 -16.43 18.15 4.62
CA THR A 130 -17.75 18.17 3.97
C THR A 130 -17.83 19.31 2.96
N LYS A 131 -17.38 20.52 3.31
CA LYS A 131 -17.43 21.69 2.42
C LYS A 131 -16.56 21.54 1.18
N GLN A 132 -15.34 21.00 1.31
CA GLN A 132 -14.39 20.91 0.20
C GLN A 132 -14.52 19.63 -0.62
N TYR A 133 -14.85 18.52 0.02
CA TYR A 133 -14.81 17.18 -0.59
C TYR A 133 -16.15 16.45 -0.56
N GLY A 134 -17.17 16.98 0.11
CA GLY A 134 -18.48 16.34 0.21
C GLY A 134 -18.51 15.09 1.09
N ILE A 135 -17.51 14.91 1.96
CA ILE A 135 -17.34 13.70 2.78
C ILE A 135 -17.80 14.01 4.21
N SER A 136 -18.86 13.34 4.64
CA SER A 136 -19.51 13.55 5.94
C SER A 136 -19.49 12.32 6.85
N ASP A 137 -19.06 11.16 6.35
CA ASP A 137 -18.98 9.90 7.11
C ASP A 137 -17.65 9.74 7.89
N LYS A 138 -16.74 10.70 7.75
CA LYS A 138 -15.44 10.73 8.43
C LYS A 138 -15.30 11.99 9.30
N PRO A 139 -14.82 11.85 10.55
CA PRO A 139 -14.60 13.00 11.45
C PRO A 139 -13.43 13.89 11.02
N TYR A 140 -12.46 13.36 10.27
CA TYR A 140 -11.26 14.12 9.87
C TYR A 140 -10.81 13.77 8.45
N GLY A 141 -10.24 14.77 7.76
CA GLY A 141 -9.49 14.61 6.52
C GLY A 141 -8.01 14.82 6.76
N VAL A 142 -7.18 14.01 6.11
CA VAL A 142 -5.71 14.14 6.10
C VAL A 142 -5.30 14.52 4.68
N ILE A 143 -4.92 15.79 4.52
CA ILE A 143 -4.46 16.34 3.24
C ILE A 143 -2.94 16.17 3.17
N ILE A 144 -2.50 15.46 2.15
CA ILE A 144 -1.09 15.17 1.88
C ILE A 144 -0.73 15.87 0.57
N LYS A 145 0.22 16.79 0.65
CA LYS A 145 0.81 17.41 -0.54
C LYS A 145 2.14 16.73 -0.82
N THR A 146 2.33 16.28 -2.05
CA THR A 146 3.59 15.72 -2.52
C THR A 146 4.09 16.48 -3.74
N LYS A 147 5.41 16.51 -3.92
CA LYS A 147 6.02 16.91 -5.19
C LYS A 147 5.51 15.95 -6.25
N LYS A 148 5.04 16.45 -7.39
CA LYS A 148 4.79 15.61 -8.55
C LYS A 148 6.08 14.86 -8.87
N VAL A 149 6.09 13.55 -8.64
CA VAL A 149 7.13 12.69 -9.19
C VAL A 149 6.80 12.60 -10.68
N THR A 150 7.44 13.43 -11.49
CA THR A 150 7.42 13.26 -12.93
C THR A 150 8.12 11.93 -13.21
N VAL A 151 7.35 10.85 -13.31
CA VAL A 151 7.86 9.60 -13.86
C VAL A 151 8.15 9.92 -15.32
N LYS A 152 9.41 10.21 -15.66
CA LYS A 152 9.83 10.21 -17.06
C LYS A 152 9.50 8.82 -17.57
N GLY A 153 8.47 8.75 -18.43
CA GLY A 153 8.04 7.52 -19.07
C GLY A 153 9.27 6.83 -19.66
N ARG A 154 9.42 5.55 -19.32
CA ARG A 154 10.28 4.65 -20.05
C ARG A 154 9.54 4.17 -21.29
#